data_AF-A0A3A5AQG6-F1
#
_entry.id   AF-A0A3A5AQG6-F1
#
_cell.length_a   1.000
_cell.length_b   1.000
_cell.length_c   1.000
_cell.angle_alpha   90.00
_cell.angle_beta   90.00
_cell.angle_gamma   90.00
#
_symmetry.space_group_name_H-M   'P 1'
#
loop_
_entity.id
_entity.type
_entity.pdbx_description
1 polymer ?
#
loop_
_entity_poly.entity_id
_entity_poly.type
_entity_poly.pdbx_seq_one_letter_code
_entity_poly.pdbx_strand_id
1 'polypeptide(L)' 'MTLTRITEDDKYLAKCGKCGTWVEVHPEIFKTELFFEMLQAGFQCCGLRQSATFAKEKDTVDFH' A
#
# COMPACT_ATOMS: atom_id res chain seq x y z
N MET A 1 -3.52 12.71 0.93
CA MET A 1 -3.09 11.34 0.54
C MET A 1 -2.10 10.85 1.58
N THR A 2 -2.28 9.62 2.08
CA THR A 2 -1.38 9.00 3.06
C THR A 2 -0.07 8.61 2.38
N LEU A 3 1.08 8.93 2.98
CA LEU A 3 2.38 8.53 2.45
C LEU A 3 2.58 7.02 2.62
N THR A 4 2.99 6.36 1.54
CA THR A 4 3.19 4.91 1.47
C THR A 4 4.58 4.57 0.95
N ARG A 5 5.11 3.41 1.35
CA ARG A 5 6.30 2.81 0.76
C ARG A 5 6.21 1.29 0.79
N ILE A 6 6.81 0.64 -0.20
CA ILE A 6 6.99 -0.81 -0.28
C ILE A 6 8.47 -1.07 -0.01
N THR A 7 8.80 -2.01 0.89
CA THR A 7 10.19 -2.39 1.17
C THR A 7 10.65 -3.51 0.24
N GLU A 8 11.96 -3.77 0.20
CA GLU A 8 12.54 -4.87 -0.58
C GLU A 8 12.00 -6.25 -0.14
N ASP A 9 11.65 -6.43 1.13
CA ASP A 9 10.97 -7.64 1.65
C ASP A 9 9.44 -7.67 1.40
N ASP A 10 8.93 -6.96 0.40
CA ASP A 10 7.49 -6.87 0.05
C ASP A 10 6.57 -6.39 1.20
N LYS A 11 7.10 -5.63 2.17
CA LYS A 11 6.28 -5.06 3.25
C LYS A 11 5.69 -3.73 2.82
N TYR A 12 4.41 -3.56 3.12
CA TYR A 12 3.68 -2.32 2.85
C TYR A 12 3.65 -1.46 4.10
N LEU A 13 4.22 -0.26 4.03
CA LEU A 13 4.27 0.67 5.14
C LEU A 13 3.45 1.92 4.82
N ALA A 14 2.58 2.31 5.75
CA ALA A 14 1.80 3.54 5.69
C ALA A 14 2.23 4.50 6.81
N LYS A 15 2.43 5.77 6.47
CA LYS A 15 2.75 6.79 7.48
C LYS A 15 1.47 7.30 8.13
N CYS A 16 1.37 7.20 9.45
CA CYS A 16 0.26 7.79 10.20
C CYS A 16 0.24 9.31 10.00
N GLY A 17 -0.89 9.86 9.57
CA GLY A 17 -1.06 11.30 9.37
C GLY A 17 -1.04 12.12 10.68
N LYS A 18 -1.19 11.47 11.84
CA LYS A 18 -1.18 12.13 13.15
C LYS A 18 0.19 12.16 13.82
N CYS A 19 0.83 11.00 14.03
CA CYS A 19 2.13 10.91 14.72
C CYS A 19 3.32 10.82 13.77
N GLY A 20 3.11 10.60 12.47
CA GLY A 20 4.18 10.43 11.49
C GLY A 20 4.90 9.08 11.56
N THR A 21 4.51 8.16 12.45
CA THR A 21 5.06 6.80 12.53
C THR A 21 4.71 5.98 11.30
N TRP A 22 5.65 5.16 10.83
CA TRP A 22 5.41 4.15 9.81
C TRP A 22 4.80 2.90 10.44
N VAL A 23 3.68 2.45 9.89
CA VAL A 23 2.94 1.27 10.36
C VAL A 23 2.91 0.26 9.23
N GLU A 24 3.22 -1.00 9.54
CA GLU A 24 3.04 -2.09 8.59
C GLU A 24 1.55 -2.37 8.39
N VAL A 25 1.16 -2.49 7.13
CA VAL A 25 -0.22 -2.75 6.72
C VAL A 25 -0.24 -3.90 5.74
N HIS A 26 -1.39 -4.57 5.62
CA HIS A 26 -1.59 -5.67 4.69
C HIS A 26 -2.69 -5.25 3.70
N PRO A 27 -2.33 -4.63 2.57
CA PRO A 27 -3.32 -4.15 1.63
C PRO A 27 -3.86 -5.30 0.77
N GLU A 28 -5.12 -5.17 0.39
CA GLU A 28 -5.82 -6.08 -0.52
C GLU A 28 -5.97 -5.45 -1.90
N ILE A 29 -6.14 -6.27 -2.94
CA ILE A 29 -6.35 -5.78 -4.31
C ILE A 29 -7.68 -5.05 -4.37
N PHE A 30 -7.62 -3.75 -4.65
CA PHE A 30 -8.78 -2.90 -4.83
C PHE A 30 -9.18 -2.78 -6.31
N LYS A 31 -8.19 -2.66 -7.19
CA LYS A 31 -8.40 -2.54 -8.64
C LYS A 31 -7.18 -3.08 -9.39
N THR A 32 -7.43 -3.85 -10.44
CA THR A 32 -6.38 -4.33 -11.33
C THR A 32 -6.46 -3.58 -12.66
N GLU A 33 -5.34 -3.04 -13.13
CA GLU A 33 -5.18 -2.42 -14.45
C GLU A 33 -4.24 -3.26 -15.33
N LEU A 34 -4.00 -2.83 -16.56
CA LEU A 34 -3.16 -3.59 -17.51
C LEU A 34 -1.76 -3.82 -16.97
N PHE A 35 -1.12 -2.78 -16.43
CA PHE A 35 0.28 -2.81 -15.97
C PHE A 35 0.42 -2.70 -14.45
N PHE A 36 -0.65 -2.35 -13.74
CA PHE A 36 -0.60 -2.06 -12.31
C PHE A 36 -1.68 -2.80 -11.52
N GLU A 37 -1.36 -3.12 -10.28
CA GLU A 37 -2.28 -3.54 -9.25
C GLU A 37 -2.40 -2.41 -8.22
N MET A 38 -3.61 -1.88 -8.07
CA MET A 38 -3.94 -0.92 -7.03
C MET A 38 -4.36 -1.68 -5.79
N LEU A 39 -3.59 -1.52 -4.72
CA LEU A 39 -3.82 -2.15 -3.43
C LEU A 39 -4.31 -1.12 -2.43
N GLN A 40 -5.18 -1.51 -1.51
CA GLN A 40 -5.68 -0.64 -0.44
C GLN A 40 -5.64 -1.35 0.92
N ALA A 41 -5.22 -0.65 1.96
CA ALA A 41 -5.31 -1.10 3.35
C ALA A 41 -6.03 -0.05 4.20
N GLY A 42 -6.96 -0.50 5.05
CA GLY A 42 -7.40 0.25 6.21
C GLY A 42 -6.45 0.01 7.39
N PHE A 43 -6.07 1.06 8.12
CA PHE A 43 -5.25 0.93 9.32
C PHE A 43 -5.67 1.93 10.39
N GLN A 44 -5.40 1.60 11.66
CA GLN A 44 -5.67 2.48 12.78
C GLN A 44 -4.37 2.83 13.51
N CYS A 45 -4.14 4.13 13.71
CA CYS A 45 -3.00 4.61 14.47
C CYS A 45 -3.40 5.87 15.24
N CYS A 46 -2.97 6.00 16.50
CA CYS A 46 -3.29 7.14 17.37
C CYS A 46 -4.80 7.44 17.52
N GLY A 47 -5.64 6.40 17.47
CA GLY A 47 -7.10 6.50 17.53
C GLY A 47 -7.76 6.89 16.20
N LEU A 48 -6.99 7.16 15.15
CA LEU A 48 -7.49 7.57 13.84
C LEU A 48 -7.52 6.38 12.88
N ARG A 49 -8.69 6.10 12.30
CA ARG A 49 -8.81 5.18 11.15
C ARG A 49 -8.42 5.91 9.87
N GLN A 50 -7.53 5.30 9.11
CA GLN A 50 -6.93 5.85 7.91
C GLN A 50 -6.89 4.77 6.83
N SER A 51 -6.73 5.20 5.58
CA SER A 51 -6.51 4.31 4.46
C SER A 51 -5.18 4.62 3.78
N ALA A 52 -4.56 3.57 3.25
CA ALA A 52 -3.33 3.63 2.47
C ALA A 52 -3.60 2.98 1.11
N THR A 53 -3.15 3.64 0.04
CA THR A 53 -3.26 3.13 -1.33
C THR A 53 -1.85 2.94 -1.88
N PHE A 54 -1.64 1.81 -2.55
CA PHE A 54 -0.38 1.45 -3.19
C PHE A 54 -0.65 1.16 -4.66
N ALA A 55 0.30 1.48 -5.51
CA ALA A 55 0.35 1.00 -6.88
C ALA A 55 1.55 0.08 -6.98
N LYS A 56 1.31 -1.20 -7.25
CA LYS A 56 2.34 -2.20 -7.52
C LYS A 56 2.35 -2.46 -9.02
N GLU A 57 3.49 -2.30 -9.67
CA GLU A 57 3.64 -2.71 -11.07
C GLU A 57 3.54 -4.23 -11.13
N LYS A 58 2.79 -4.73 -12.10
CA LYS A 58 2.78 -6.16 -12.41
C LYS A 58 4.13 -6.49 -12.99
N ASP A 59 4.78 -7.52 -12.45
CA ASP A 59 6.00 -8.07 -13.04
C ASP A 59 5.61 -8.69 -14.40
N THR A 60 5.63 -7.89 -15.47
CA THR A 60 5.32 -8.37 -16.82
C THR A 60 6.51 -9.14 -17.35
N VAL A 61 6.60 -10.42 -16.98
CA VAL A 61 7.31 -11.42 -17.78
C VAL A 61 6.25 -12.25 -18.50
N ASP A 62 5.60 -11.64 -19.49
CA ASP A 62 4.77 -12.38 -20.45
C ASP A 62 5.51 -12.36 -21.80
N PHE A 63 6.49 -13.26 -21.93
CA PHE A 63 6.94 -13.73 -23.22
C PHE A 63 6.08 -14.94 -23.56
N HIS A 64 5.09 -14.77 -24.44
CA HIS A 64 4.43 -15.89 -25.12
C HIS A 64 4.14 -15.57 -26.58
#